data_AF-A0A1Q9EJP1-F1
#
_entry.id   AF-A0A1Q9EJP1-F1
#
_cell.length_a   1.000
_cell.length_b   1.000
_cell.length_c   1.000
_cell.angle_alpha   90.00
_cell.angle_beta   90.00
_cell.angle_gamma   90.00
#
_symmetry.space_group_name_H-M   'P 1'
#
loop_
_entity.id
_entity.type
_entity.pdbx_description
1 polymer ?
#
loop_
_entity_poly.entity_id
_entity_poly.type
_entity_poly.pdbx_seq_one_letter_code
_entity_poly.pdbx_strand_id
1 'polypeptide(L)'
;MKTAAVVQLRGLAFTDDQHVSTATICALLRQADPTTLLWSERLRYARQLISNGPDVLWALLRGDSEFMAGMREAFSWLFGWTRATVQLPDPAIAWQPWVQVMTSRPGRFRGLIKRAKALETIRVACYAALQALLRSLAQCGGSVPDTSRHDPERPERYQEACLICRVAFPSRASWAVHAAKKHGYRAPATLLSQDQEKPLCLGCGRLYANLHRLRRHLLHSQSCRVGWGSFHPTETVAGDIHAQMPPLQIAGFDRPEVRPDPAYTHPGVVEALLALEAPDADNVWHTLLDFAEPLSVLRRSLRDWASHPEAQPSAGDLVEDACLLIDPELWCEDFRKGKRSPQSFAPCTDLHRPPECRLNFVLTGVSAVFKVDDPPLPELVYPFRHSVPLAAARRHLDWLEQACDTFSAFLASTRLSPVFLEASSKAFSALEPVSSWAVGAGLARRPGGLGSPI
;
A
#
# COMPACT_ATOMS: atom_id res chain seq x y z
N MET A 1 -20.90 3.59 -14.28
CA MET A 1 -19.79 3.26 -15.20
C MET A 1 -18.53 3.93 -14.68
N LYS A 2 -17.71 3.20 -13.90
CA LYS A 2 -16.46 3.74 -13.35
C LYS A 2 -15.33 3.34 -14.29
N THR A 3 -14.63 4.34 -14.77
CA THR A 3 -13.41 4.25 -15.58
C THR A 3 -12.37 3.48 -14.76
N ALA A 4 -12.23 2.18 -15.02
CA ALA A 4 -11.01 1.48 -14.70
C ALA A 4 -9.89 2.25 -15.41
N ALA A 5 -8.83 2.60 -14.68
CA ALA A 5 -7.62 3.14 -15.29
C ALA A 5 -6.99 2.01 -16.11
N VAL A 6 -7.53 1.80 -17.30
CA VAL A 6 -6.87 1.08 -18.39
C VAL A 6 -5.69 1.96 -18.75
N VAL A 7 -4.52 1.62 -18.22
CA VAL A 7 -3.27 2.15 -18.77
C VAL A 7 -3.20 1.56 -20.17
N GLN A 8 -3.67 2.32 -21.14
CA GLN A 8 -3.68 1.96 -22.55
C GLN A 8 -2.23 2.00 -23.03
N LEU A 9 -1.47 0.94 -22.71
CA LEU A 9 -0.21 0.65 -23.36
C LEU A 9 -0.56 0.40 -24.82
N ARG A 10 -0.09 1.26 -25.73
CA ARG A 10 -0.39 1.26 -27.19
C ARG A 10 0.01 -0.04 -27.94
N GLY A 11 0.28 -1.15 -27.25
CA GLY A 11 0.67 -2.45 -27.82
C GLY A 11 -0.13 -3.66 -27.33
N LEU A 12 -1.19 -3.49 -26.53
CA LEU A 12 -2.09 -4.57 -26.11
C LEU A 12 -3.50 -4.29 -26.62
N ALA A 13 -4.10 -5.21 -27.37
CA ALA A 13 -5.46 -5.04 -27.86
C ALA A 13 -6.44 -5.12 -26.69
N PHE A 14 -7.58 -4.44 -26.79
CA PHE A 14 -8.63 -4.49 -25.76
C PHE A 14 -9.16 -5.91 -25.49
N THR A 15 -9.03 -6.79 -26.48
CA THR A 15 -9.40 -8.21 -26.42
C THR A 15 -8.36 -9.09 -25.71
N ASP A 16 -7.17 -8.58 -25.45
CA ASP A 16 -6.08 -9.33 -24.83
C ASP A 16 -6.15 -9.25 -23.30
N ASP A 17 -5.50 -10.20 -22.62
CA ASP A 17 -5.39 -10.23 -21.16
C ASP A 17 -4.80 -8.92 -20.62
N GLN A 18 -5.64 -8.12 -19.96
CA GLN A 18 -5.27 -6.84 -19.36
C GLN A 18 -4.57 -6.99 -18.00
N HIS A 19 -4.42 -8.22 -17.49
CA HIS A 19 -3.73 -8.51 -16.23
C HIS A 19 -2.20 -8.54 -16.41
N VAL A 20 -1.63 -7.39 -16.78
CA VAL A 20 -0.20 -7.26 -17.02
C VAL A 20 0.53 -6.86 -15.74
N SER A 21 1.48 -7.70 -15.31
CA SER A 21 2.33 -7.40 -14.16
C SER A 21 3.29 -6.24 -14.43
N THR A 22 3.70 -5.51 -13.39
CA THR A 22 4.71 -4.43 -13.47
C THR A 22 5.99 -4.88 -14.17
N ALA A 23 6.47 -6.10 -13.90
CA ALA A 23 7.63 -6.66 -14.61
C ALA A 23 7.39 -6.80 -16.11
N THR A 24 6.24 -7.34 -16.52
CA THR A 24 5.89 -7.48 -17.94
C THR A 24 5.86 -6.11 -18.62
N ILE A 25 5.25 -5.10 -17.98
CA ILE A 25 5.23 -3.72 -18.51
C ILE A 25 6.66 -3.18 -18.68
N CYS A 26 7.50 -3.30 -17.66
CA CYS A 26 8.88 -2.81 -17.71
C CYS A 26 9.71 -3.54 -18.78
N ALA A 27 9.53 -4.85 -18.92
CA ALA A 27 10.20 -5.67 -19.92
C ALA A 27 9.80 -5.28 -21.35
N LEU A 28 8.49 -5.11 -21.62
CA LEU A 28 7.97 -4.67 -22.91
C LEU A 28 8.48 -3.28 -23.30
N LEU A 29 8.50 -2.34 -22.35
CA LEU A 29 9.01 -0.99 -22.57
C LEU A 29 10.54 -0.92 -22.61
N ARG A 30 11.24 -1.99 -22.23
CA ARG A 30 12.70 -2.04 -22.01
C ARG A 30 13.17 -0.89 -21.11
N GLN A 31 12.36 -0.54 -20.12
CA GLN A 31 12.65 0.50 -19.14
C GLN A 31 12.94 -0.11 -17.78
N ALA A 32 13.72 0.61 -16.98
CA ALA A 32 13.89 0.26 -15.58
C ALA A 32 12.64 0.62 -14.79
N ASP A 33 12.36 -0.14 -13.73
CA ASP A 33 11.26 0.14 -12.83
C ASP A 33 11.49 1.45 -12.03
N PRO A 34 10.42 2.03 -11.44
CA PRO A 34 10.51 3.31 -10.74
C PRO A 34 11.54 3.33 -9.61
N THR A 35 11.70 2.22 -8.88
CA THR A 35 12.66 2.12 -7.75
C THR A 35 14.09 2.22 -8.26
N THR A 36 14.39 1.50 -9.35
CA THR A 36 15.70 1.53 -10.01
C THR A 36 16.02 2.90 -10.60
N LEU A 37 15.02 3.59 -11.15
CA LEU A 37 15.20 4.98 -11.59
C LEU A 37 15.54 5.89 -10.42
N LEU A 38 14.82 5.78 -9.31
CA LEU A 38 15.07 6.55 -8.09
C LEU A 38 16.48 6.32 -7.53
N TRP A 39 16.92 5.06 -7.41
CA TRP A 39 18.29 4.74 -6.98
C TRP A 39 19.33 5.30 -7.95
N SER A 40 19.10 5.20 -9.25
CA SER A 40 19.99 5.75 -10.27
C SER A 40 20.15 7.27 -10.15
N GLU A 41 19.06 8.01 -9.93
CA GLU A 41 19.11 9.46 -9.76
C GLU A 41 19.74 9.85 -8.41
N ARG A 42 19.44 9.13 -7.32
CA ARG A 42 20.10 9.31 -6.02
C ARG A 42 21.60 9.16 -6.12
N LEU A 43 22.10 8.14 -6.82
CA LEU A 43 23.55 7.93 -7.02
C LEU A 43 24.18 9.04 -7.85
N ARG A 44 23.50 9.54 -8.90
CA ARG A 44 23.99 10.70 -9.66
C ARG A 44 24.06 11.95 -8.79
N TYR A 45 23.04 12.17 -7.97
CA TYR A 45 22.99 13.28 -7.03
C TYR A 45 24.06 13.16 -5.95
N ALA A 46 24.30 11.98 -5.39
CA ALA A 46 25.38 11.73 -4.42
C ALA A 46 26.74 12.14 -4.98
N ARG A 47 27.02 11.81 -6.25
CA ARG A 47 28.25 12.24 -6.91
C ARG A 47 28.31 13.76 -7.09
N GLN A 48 27.20 14.43 -7.38
CA GLN A 48 27.15 15.90 -7.43
C GLN A 48 27.42 16.52 -6.07
N LEU A 49 26.81 16.00 -5.01
CA LEU A 49 27.03 16.43 -3.63
C LEU A 49 28.50 16.29 -3.22
N ILE A 50 29.14 15.17 -3.54
CA ILE A 50 30.55 14.93 -3.20
C ILE A 50 31.49 15.87 -3.96
N SER A 51 31.12 16.26 -5.18
CA SER A 51 31.97 17.14 -5.99
C SER A 51 31.80 18.61 -5.63
N ASN A 52 30.57 19.06 -5.37
CA ASN A 52 30.22 20.49 -5.34
C ASN A 52 29.23 20.86 -4.20
N GLY A 53 28.94 19.95 -3.28
CA GLY A 53 27.95 20.18 -2.22
C GLY A 53 28.47 21.17 -1.17
N PRO A 54 27.78 22.30 -0.93
CA PRO A 54 28.19 23.26 0.10
C PRO A 54 27.95 22.69 1.50
N ASP A 55 28.73 23.14 2.49
CA ASP A 55 28.66 22.65 3.88
C ASP A 55 27.26 22.77 4.50
N VAL A 56 26.54 23.84 4.17
CA VAL A 56 25.16 24.07 4.63
C VAL A 56 24.22 22.95 4.16
N LEU A 57 24.39 22.46 2.93
CA LEU A 57 23.58 21.35 2.41
C LEU A 57 23.92 20.05 3.13
N TRP A 58 25.20 19.77 3.40
CA TRP A 58 25.62 18.61 4.17
C TRP A 58 25.08 18.61 5.60
N ALA A 59 25.01 19.79 6.23
CA ALA A 59 24.39 19.96 7.54
C ALA A 59 22.90 19.64 7.52
N LEU A 60 22.16 20.10 6.50
CA LEU A 60 20.74 19.80 6.32
C LEU A 60 20.50 18.30 6.09
N LEU A 61 21.28 17.67 5.19
CA LEU A 61 21.14 16.25 4.89
C LEU A 61 21.43 15.35 6.10
N ARG A 62 22.28 15.79 7.03
CA ARG A 62 22.54 15.06 8.28
C ARG A 62 21.28 14.96 9.16
N GLY A 63 20.39 15.95 9.10
CA GLY A 63 19.12 15.97 9.83
C GLY A 63 18.01 15.13 9.18
N ASP A 64 18.18 14.72 7.93
CA ASP A 64 17.19 13.94 7.18
C ASP A 64 17.58 12.44 7.14
N SER A 65 17.12 11.70 8.16
CA SER A 65 17.43 10.28 8.29
C SER A 65 16.85 9.41 7.17
N GLU A 66 15.68 9.78 6.63
CA GLU A 66 15.00 9.04 5.57
C GLU A 66 15.76 9.17 4.24
N PHE A 67 16.18 10.39 3.89
CA PHE A 67 17.00 10.62 2.72
C PHE A 67 18.33 9.85 2.81
N MET A 68 19.00 9.90 3.96
CA MET A 68 20.27 9.20 4.17
C MET A 68 20.11 7.68 4.13
N ALA A 69 18.99 7.13 4.61
CA ALA A 69 18.66 5.71 4.45
C ALA A 69 18.49 5.35 2.97
N GLY A 70 17.72 6.14 2.22
CA GLY A 70 17.51 5.94 0.79
C GLY A 70 18.79 6.05 -0.06
N MET A 71 19.78 6.85 0.38
CA MET A 71 21.11 6.90 -0.22
C MET A 71 21.91 5.62 0.05
N ARG A 72 21.94 5.14 1.30
CA ARG A 72 22.62 3.89 1.66
C ARG A 72 22.06 2.69 0.89
N GLU A 73 20.74 2.61 0.76
CA GLU A 73 20.09 1.59 -0.06
C GLU A 73 20.54 1.64 -1.52
N ALA A 74 20.62 2.83 -2.12
CA ALA A 74 21.05 2.98 -3.51
C ALA A 74 22.52 2.53 -3.71
N PHE A 75 23.40 2.80 -2.75
CA PHE A 75 24.79 2.31 -2.80
C PHE A 75 24.90 0.80 -2.59
N SER A 76 24.09 0.23 -1.68
CA SER A 76 24.00 -1.22 -1.47
C SER A 76 23.51 -1.92 -2.75
N TRP A 77 22.46 -1.39 -3.40
CA TRP A 77 21.97 -1.86 -4.69
C TRP A 77 23.06 -1.82 -5.77
N LEU A 78 23.77 -0.69 -5.92
CA LEU A 78 24.86 -0.55 -6.89
C LEU A 78 25.97 -1.58 -6.63
N PHE A 79 26.38 -1.76 -5.38
CA PHE A 79 27.40 -2.72 -4.99
C PHE A 79 26.95 -4.15 -5.28
N GLY A 80 25.72 -4.53 -4.93
CA GLY A 80 25.15 -5.85 -5.20
C GLY A 80 25.28 -6.26 -6.68
N TRP A 81 25.08 -5.31 -7.61
CA TRP A 81 25.21 -5.56 -9.05
C TRP A 81 26.64 -5.55 -9.57
N THR A 82 27.56 -4.85 -8.92
CA THR A 82 28.90 -4.60 -9.48
C THR A 82 30.02 -5.36 -8.78
N ARG A 83 29.79 -5.91 -7.58
CA ARG A 83 30.80 -6.52 -6.70
C ARG A 83 31.69 -7.58 -7.35
N ALA A 84 31.18 -8.40 -8.26
CA ALA A 84 31.97 -9.47 -8.88
C ALA A 84 32.86 -8.96 -10.03
N THR A 85 32.66 -7.72 -10.46
CA THR A 85 33.32 -7.17 -11.66
C THR A 85 34.06 -5.87 -11.42
N VAL A 86 34.03 -5.38 -10.18
CA VAL A 86 34.72 -4.16 -9.77
C VAL A 86 35.44 -4.47 -8.46
N GLN A 87 36.72 -4.14 -8.41
CA GLN A 87 37.51 -4.19 -7.18
C GLN A 87 37.24 -2.95 -6.32
N LEU A 88 36.03 -2.86 -5.77
CA LEU A 88 35.66 -1.88 -4.76
C LEU A 88 35.07 -2.61 -3.55
N PRO A 89 35.41 -2.20 -2.32
CA PRO A 89 34.83 -2.80 -1.12
C PRO A 89 33.35 -2.40 -0.98
N ASP A 90 32.64 -3.09 -0.09
CA ASP A 90 31.29 -2.70 0.29
C ASP A 90 31.30 -1.24 0.80
N PRO A 91 30.45 -0.35 0.23
CA PRO A 91 30.39 1.05 0.65
C PRO A 91 30.03 1.25 2.13
N ALA A 92 29.36 0.28 2.76
CA ALA A 92 29.07 0.31 4.20
C ALA A 92 30.31 0.03 5.06
N ILE A 93 31.27 -0.73 4.54
CA ILE A 93 32.52 -1.09 5.24
C ILE A 93 33.59 -0.03 4.98
N ALA A 94 33.79 0.35 3.72
CA ALA A 94 34.84 1.28 3.31
C ALA A 94 34.31 2.28 2.28
N TRP A 95 33.95 3.46 2.77
CA TRP A 95 33.39 4.54 1.96
C TRP A 95 34.42 5.30 1.13
N GLN A 96 35.63 5.51 1.65
CA GLN A 96 36.65 6.36 1.02
C GLN A 96 37.00 5.99 -0.44
N PRO A 97 37.15 4.69 -0.80
CA PRO A 97 37.38 4.30 -2.20
C PRO A 97 36.27 4.75 -3.16
N TRP A 98 35.02 4.79 -2.69
CA TRP A 98 33.88 5.27 -3.49
C TRP A 98 33.94 6.78 -3.73
N VAL A 99 34.30 7.56 -2.70
CA VAL A 99 34.55 9.01 -2.80
C VAL A 99 35.68 9.28 -3.81
N GLN A 100 36.78 8.54 -3.72
CA GLN A 100 37.89 8.65 -4.66
C GLN A 100 37.46 8.36 -6.10
N VAL A 101 36.65 7.32 -6.34
CA VAL A 101 36.15 7.02 -7.70
C VAL A 101 35.22 8.12 -8.22
N MET A 102 34.35 8.67 -7.38
CA MET A 102 33.42 9.73 -7.78
C MET A 102 34.12 11.04 -8.14
N THR A 103 35.22 11.36 -7.47
CA THR A 103 36.03 12.57 -7.67
C THR A 103 37.07 12.40 -8.79
N SER A 104 37.91 11.36 -8.72
CA SER A 104 39.03 11.15 -9.66
C SER A 104 38.61 10.54 -11.00
N ARG A 105 37.56 9.71 -11.01
CA ARG A 105 37.12 8.97 -12.21
C ARG A 105 35.60 9.08 -12.40
N PRO A 106 35.06 10.29 -12.58
CA PRO A 106 33.63 10.57 -12.65
C PRO A 106 32.88 9.78 -13.75
N GLY A 107 33.52 9.55 -14.90
CA GLY A 107 32.97 8.77 -15.99
C GLY A 107 32.82 7.28 -15.64
N ARG A 108 33.78 6.72 -14.88
CA ARG A 108 33.73 5.33 -14.41
C ARG A 108 32.54 5.11 -13.49
N PHE A 109 32.32 6.00 -12.51
CA PHE A 109 31.18 5.92 -11.61
C PHE A 109 29.84 5.97 -12.36
N ARG A 110 29.69 6.89 -13.32
CA ARG A 110 28.51 6.95 -14.20
C ARG A 110 28.32 5.65 -14.98
N GLY A 111 29.40 5.03 -15.45
CA GLY A 111 29.39 3.73 -16.11
C GLY A 111 28.87 2.61 -15.20
N LEU A 112 29.27 2.59 -13.93
CA LEU A 112 28.77 1.61 -12.94
C LEU A 112 27.26 1.72 -12.73
N ILE A 113 26.74 2.95 -12.57
CA ILE A 113 25.29 3.19 -12.45
C ILE A 113 24.55 2.70 -13.69
N LYS A 114 25.02 3.07 -14.89
CA LYS A 114 24.42 2.64 -16.17
C LYS A 114 24.39 1.12 -16.29
N ARG A 115 25.48 0.45 -15.90
CA ARG A 115 25.57 -1.00 -15.93
C ARG A 115 24.65 -1.67 -14.93
N ALA A 116 24.60 -1.22 -13.68
CA ALA A 116 23.71 -1.76 -12.67
C ALA A 116 22.24 -1.62 -13.09
N LYS A 117 21.86 -0.45 -13.61
CA LYS A 117 20.53 -0.22 -14.19
C LYS A 117 20.22 -1.21 -15.32
N ALA A 118 21.16 -1.45 -16.24
CA ALA A 118 20.96 -2.39 -17.35
C ALA A 118 20.82 -3.84 -16.88
N LEU A 119 21.60 -4.27 -15.88
CA LEU A 119 21.49 -5.60 -15.27
C LEU A 119 20.15 -5.78 -14.56
N GLU A 120 19.66 -4.76 -13.87
CA GLU A 120 18.34 -4.77 -13.25
C GLU A 120 17.21 -4.87 -14.29
N THR A 121 17.31 -4.13 -15.41
CA THR A 121 16.36 -4.29 -16.53
C THR A 121 16.35 -5.71 -17.08
N ILE A 122 17.53 -6.36 -17.19
CA ILE A 122 17.62 -7.77 -17.58
C ILE A 122 16.97 -8.66 -16.52
N ARG A 123 17.22 -8.42 -15.23
CA ARG A 123 16.60 -9.17 -14.11
C ARG A 123 15.08 -9.16 -14.21
N VAL A 124 14.50 -7.98 -14.45
CA VAL A 124 13.06 -7.78 -14.58
C VAL A 124 12.51 -8.49 -15.83
N ALA A 125 13.24 -8.47 -16.95
CA ALA A 125 12.86 -9.19 -18.16
C ALA A 125 12.91 -10.72 -17.97
N CYS A 126 13.97 -11.26 -17.35
CA CYS A 126 14.06 -12.69 -17.01
C CYS A 126 12.89 -13.13 -16.12
N TYR A 127 12.55 -12.29 -15.14
CA TYR A 127 11.40 -12.53 -14.28
C TYR A 127 10.07 -12.49 -15.05
N ALA A 128 9.89 -11.54 -15.98
CA ALA A 128 8.71 -11.47 -16.83
C ALA A 128 8.56 -12.71 -17.73
N ALA A 129 9.66 -13.24 -18.28
CA ALA A 129 9.67 -14.47 -19.06
C ALA A 129 9.21 -15.69 -18.23
N LEU A 130 9.75 -15.86 -17.01
CA LEU A 130 9.28 -16.91 -16.10
C LEU A 130 7.82 -16.72 -15.68
N GLN A 131 7.36 -15.48 -15.46
CA GLN A 131 5.95 -15.20 -15.19
C GLN A 131 5.04 -15.58 -16.37
N ALA A 132 5.49 -15.36 -17.61
CA ALA A 132 4.75 -15.77 -18.79
C ALA A 132 4.65 -17.30 -18.87
N LEU A 133 5.76 -18.02 -18.69
CA LEU A 133 5.78 -19.48 -18.63
C LEU A 133 4.87 -20.02 -17.52
N LEU A 134 4.88 -19.40 -16.34
CA LEU A 134 4.00 -19.75 -15.23
C LEU A 134 2.51 -19.60 -15.60
N ARG A 135 2.14 -18.51 -16.29
CA ARG A 135 0.76 -18.32 -16.78
C ARG A 135 0.38 -19.39 -17.79
N SER A 136 1.28 -19.75 -18.71
CA SER A 136 1.06 -20.85 -19.66
C SER A 136 0.84 -22.18 -18.94
N LEU A 137 1.63 -22.49 -17.90
CA LEU A 137 1.44 -23.67 -17.07
C LEU A 137 0.06 -23.66 -16.37
N ALA A 138 -0.32 -22.54 -15.75
CA ALA A 138 -1.62 -22.41 -15.08
C ALA A 138 -2.79 -22.62 -16.06
N GLN A 139 -2.72 -21.97 -17.23
CA GLN A 139 -3.72 -22.08 -18.30
C GLN A 139 -3.83 -23.52 -18.84
N CYS A 140 -2.70 -24.18 -19.11
CA CYS A 140 -2.69 -25.57 -19.55
C CYS A 140 -3.15 -26.54 -18.46
N GLY A 141 -2.90 -26.22 -17.19
CA GLY A 141 -3.26 -27.01 -16.03
C GLY A 141 -4.66 -26.75 -15.47
N GLY A 142 -5.48 -25.94 -16.14
CA GLY A 142 -6.84 -25.60 -15.70
C GLY A 142 -6.90 -24.79 -14.39
N SER A 143 -5.76 -24.29 -13.92
CA SER A 143 -5.68 -23.39 -12.78
C SER A 143 -6.14 -22.03 -13.26
N VAL A 144 -7.37 -21.66 -12.91
CA VAL A 144 -7.82 -20.29 -13.08
C VAL A 144 -7.04 -19.47 -12.04
N PRO A 145 -6.23 -18.46 -12.44
CA PRO A 145 -5.63 -17.57 -11.48
C PRO A 145 -6.77 -17.04 -10.62
N ASP A 146 -6.63 -17.19 -9.31
CA ASP A 146 -7.69 -16.86 -8.37
C ASP A 146 -8.07 -15.39 -8.54
N THR A 147 -9.09 -15.15 -9.35
CA THR A 147 -9.77 -13.87 -9.48
C THR A 147 -10.91 -13.81 -8.46
N SER A 148 -11.02 -14.80 -7.56
CA SER A 148 -11.86 -14.69 -6.37
C SER A 148 -11.27 -13.58 -5.50
N ARG A 149 -11.79 -12.38 -5.75
CA ARG A 149 -12.40 -11.44 -4.82
C ARG A 149 -12.03 -11.58 -3.33
N HIS A 150 -10.78 -11.81 -2.98
CA HIS A 150 -10.19 -10.95 -1.97
C HIS A 150 -10.11 -9.59 -2.65
N ASP A 151 -11.19 -8.80 -2.57
CA ASP A 151 -11.09 -7.37 -2.85
C ASP A 151 -10.07 -6.85 -1.85
N PRO A 152 -8.79 -6.68 -2.22
CA PRO A 152 -7.77 -6.28 -1.26
C PRO A 152 -8.03 -4.84 -0.77
N GLU A 153 -9.03 -4.18 -1.36
CA GLU A 153 -9.53 -2.86 -0.99
C GLU A 153 -10.68 -2.93 0.05
N ARG A 154 -11.24 -4.12 0.35
CA ARG A 154 -12.20 -4.29 1.46
C ARG A 154 -11.39 -4.30 2.76
N PRO A 155 -11.57 -3.31 3.64
CA PRO A 155 -10.95 -3.31 4.96
C PRO A 155 -11.39 -4.55 5.74
N GLU A 156 -10.49 -5.09 6.59
CA GLU A 156 -10.82 -6.18 7.52
C GLU A 156 -11.96 -5.80 8.46
N ARG A 157 -12.09 -4.50 8.79
CA ARG A 157 -13.14 -3.96 9.66
C ARG A 157 -13.57 -2.57 9.22
N TYR A 158 -14.86 -2.30 9.38
CA TYR A 158 -15.45 -0.98 9.21
C TYR A 158 -15.55 -0.28 10.57
N GLN A 159 -14.89 0.87 10.71
CA GLN A 159 -14.82 1.58 12.00
C GLN A 159 -16.04 2.47 12.25
N GLU A 160 -16.68 2.95 11.19
CA GLU A 160 -17.78 3.93 11.27
C GLU A 160 -18.87 3.59 10.25
N ALA A 161 -20.08 4.07 10.50
CA ALA A 161 -21.23 3.89 9.61
C ALA A 161 -22.13 5.12 9.63
N CYS A 162 -22.80 5.38 8.51
CA CYS A 162 -23.89 6.35 8.47
C CYS A 162 -25.21 5.63 8.73
N LEU A 163 -25.77 5.87 9.94
CA LEU A 163 -27.09 5.44 10.42
C LEU A 163 -28.17 5.51 9.33
N ILE A 164 -28.27 6.73 8.82
CA ILE A 164 -29.33 7.23 7.95
C ILE A 164 -29.21 6.65 6.54
N CYS A 165 -27.99 6.59 6.00
CA CYS A 165 -27.75 6.13 4.63
C CYS A 165 -27.45 4.63 4.51
N ARG A 166 -27.27 3.92 5.63
CA ARG A 166 -26.84 2.51 5.67
C ARG A 166 -25.53 2.25 4.91
N VAL A 167 -24.55 3.14 5.07
CA VAL A 167 -23.23 3.04 4.43
C VAL A 167 -22.14 2.87 5.47
N ALA A 168 -21.32 1.83 5.35
CA ALA A 168 -20.16 1.57 6.20
C ALA A 168 -18.90 2.23 5.64
N PHE A 169 -18.05 2.76 6.53
CA PHE A 169 -16.82 3.47 6.20
C PHE A 169 -15.58 2.88 6.92
N PRO A 170 -14.44 2.80 6.22
CA PRO A 170 -13.18 2.28 6.78
C PRO A 170 -12.60 3.19 7.86
N SER A 171 -12.93 4.48 7.84
CA SER A 171 -12.34 5.48 8.72
C SER A 171 -13.33 6.58 9.08
N ARG A 172 -13.13 7.16 10.28
CA ARG A 172 -13.88 8.32 10.75
C ARG A 172 -13.73 9.54 9.87
N ALA A 173 -12.57 9.72 9.24
CA ALA A 173 -12.37 10.82 8.29
C ALA A 173 -13.27 10.66 7.04
N SER A 174 -13.33 9.46 6.45
CA SER A 174 -14.20 9.21 5.28
C SER A 174 -15.69 9.34 5.63
N TRP A 175 -16.08 8.86 6.80
CA TRP A 175 -17.44 9.01 7.31
C TRP A 175 -17.78 10.49 7.54
N ALA A 176 -16.92 11.25 8.22
CA ALA A 176 -17.17 12.66 8.55
C ALA A 176 -17.36 13.53 7.30
N VAL A 177 -16.64 13.24 6.21
CA VAL A 177 -16.83 13.92 4.92
C VAL A 177 -18.20 13.61 4.32
N HIS A 178 -18.66 12.36 4.40
CA HIS A 178 -19.99 11.99 3.95
C HIS A 178 -21.07 12.66 4.81
N ALA A 179 -20.98 12.52 6.14
CA ALA A 179 -21.92 13.08 7.09
C ALA A 179 -22.02 14.61 6.97
N ALA A 180 -20.90 15.31 6.80
CA ALA A 180 -20.89 16.76 6.64
C ALA A 180 -21.59 17.24 5.37
N LYS A 181 -21.50 16.45 4.28
CA LYS A 181 -22.11 16.77 2.98
C LYS A 181 -23.57 16.37 2.88
N LYS A 182 -23.95 15.24 3.48
CA LYS A 182 -25.29 14.65 3.35
C LYS A 182 -26.22 14.97 4.51
N HIS A 183 -25.68 15.15 5.71
CA HIS A 183 -26.44 15.27 6.95
C HIS A 183 -26.03 16.49 7.79
N GLY A 184 -25.21 17.39 7.22
CA GLY A 184 -24.84 18.64 7.90
C GLY A 184 -23.86 18.48 9.07
N TYR A 185 -23.34 17.29 9.35
CA TYR A 185 -22.41 17.05 10.46
C TYR A 185 -21.25 18.06 10.51
N ARG A 186 -20.90 18.50 11.72
CA ARG A 186 -19.74 19.36 12.00
C ARG A 186 -18.99 18.78 13.18
N ALA A 187 -17.68 18.60 13.03
CA ALA A 187 -16.84 18.13 14.12
C ALA A 187 -16.88 19.11 15.31
N PRO A 188 -16.77 18.62 16.56
CA PRO A 188 -16.84 19.47 17.76
C PRO A 188 -15.85 20.65 17.74
N ALA A 189 -14.63 20.42 17.24
CA ALA A 189 -13.63 21.48 17.08
C ALA A 189 -14.13 22.63 16.19
N THR A 190 -14.95 22.34 15.17
CA THR A 190 -15.55 23.35 14.30
C THR A 190 -16.66 24.10 15.03
N LEU A 191 -17.57 23.38 15.70
CA LEU A 191 -18.69 23.97 16.43
C LEU A 191 -18.22 24.93 17.54
N LEU A 192 -17.27 24.50 18.37
CA LEU A 192 -16.72 25.34 19.43
C LEU A 192 -16.04 26.60 18.88
N SER A 193 -15.40 26.50 17.72
CA SER A 193 -14.70 27.63 17.08
C SER A 193 -15.60 28.53 16.21
N GLN A 194 -16.88 28.18 16.03
CA GLN A 194 -17.72 28.79 14.98
C GLN A 194 -18.03 30.26 15.28
N ASP A 195 -18.34 30.57 16.53
CA ASP A 195 -18.77 31.91 16.97
C ASP A 195 -17.59 32.79 17.41
N GLN A 196 -16.36 32.37 17.13
CA GLN A 196 -15.16 33.08 17.55
C GLN A 196 -14.67 34.01 16.44
N GLU A 197 -14.78 35.33 16.65
CA GLU A 197 -14.25 36.35 15.73
C GLU A 197 -12.71 36.27 15.62
N LYS A 198 -12.05 35.94 16.73
CA LYS A 198 -10.61 35.70 16.80
C LYS A 198 -10.34 34.25 17.20
N PRO A 199 -9.24 33.64 16.74
CA PRO A 199 -8.90 32.24 17.03
C PRO A 199 -8.37 32.03 18.46
N LEU A 200 -9.13 32.48 19.46
CA LEU A 200 -8.90 32.32 20.89
C LEU A 200 -9.51 31.01 21.38
N CYS A 201 -8.77 30.26 22.20
CA CYS A 201 -9.32 29.11 22.89
C CYS A 201 -9.91 29.53 24.24
N LEU A 202 -11.22 29.42 24.39
CA LEU A 202 -11.93 29.72 25.64
C LEU A 202 -11.76 28.65 26.73
N GLY A 203 -10.97 27.61 26.49
CA GLY A 203 -10.60 26.61 27.51
C GLY A 203 -9.22 26.82 28.13
N CYS A 204 -8.32 27.55 27.46
CA CYS A 204 -6.96 27.77 27.98
C CYS A 204 -6.43 29.20 27.80
N GLY A 205 -7.21 30.11 27.21
CA GLY A 205 -6.83 31.50 26.97
C GLY A 205 -5.73 31.71 25.93
N ARG A 206 -5.39 30.69 25.14
CA ARG A 206 -4.37 30.81 24.09
C ARG A 206 -4.96 31.34 22.79
N LEU A 207 -4.36 32.40 22.25
CA LEU A 207 -4.65 32.94 20.93
C LEU A 207 -3.77 32.26 19.88
N TYR A 208 -4.40 31.73 18.84
CA TYR A 208 -3.73 31.09 17.70
C TYR A 208 -3.60 32.05 16.52
N ALA A 209 -2.76 31.73 15.53
CA ALA A 209 -2.64 32.58 14.34
C ALA A 209 -3.88 32.53 13.43
N ASN A 210 -4.66 31.45 13.46
CA ASN A 210 -5.88 31.30 12.66
C ASN A 210 -6.79 30.20 13.23
N LEU A 211 -8.04 30.19 12.77
CA LEU A 211 -9.05 29.22 13.21
C LEU A 211 -8.66 27.77 12.89
N HIS A 212 -7.88 27.53 11.83
CA HIS A 212 -7.40 26.18 11.52
C HIS A 212 -6.48 25.63 12.62
N ARG A 213 -5.55 26.45 13.15
CA ARG A 213 -4.69 26.07 14.27
C ARG A 213 -5.47 25.89 15.57
N LEU A 214 -6.45 26.75 15.84
CA LEU A 214 -7.36 26.59 16.98
C LEU A 214 -8.11 25.25 16.88
N ARG A 215 -8.68 24.93 15.72
CA ARG A 215 -9.37 23.65 15.49
C ARG A 215 -8.43 22.46 15.67
N ARG A 216 -7.19 22.53 15.18
CA ARG A 216 -6.19 21.49 15.40
C ARG A 216 -5.89 21.30 16.88
N HIS A 217 -5.77 22.39 17.63
CA HIS A 217 -5.63 22.32 19.08
C HIS A 217 -6.84 21.62 19.72
N LEU A 218 -8.06 22.03 19.37
CA LEU A 218 -9.30 21.46 19.91
C LEU A 218 -9.53 20.01 19.51
N LEU A 219 -8.99 19.53 18.39
CA LEU A 219 -9.03 18.10 18.03
C LEU A 219 -8.23 17.24 19.03
N HIS A 220 -7.15 17.77 19.60
CA HIS A 220 -6.24 17.01 20.46
C HIS A 220 -6.37 17.32 21.95
N SER A 221 -6.88 18.51 22.32
CA SER A 221 -6.95 18.95 23.72
C SER A 221 -8.33 18.70 24.32
N GLN A 222 -8.52 17.53 24.96
CA GLN A 222 -9.74 17.21 25.69
C GLN A 222 -10.03 18.21 26.81
N SER A 223 -9.02 18.60 27.59
CA SER A 223 -9.20 19.57 28.69
C SER A 223 -9.78 20.89 28.20
N CYS A 224 -9.37 21.37 27.03
CA CYS A 224 -9.89 22.61 26.46
C CYS A 224 -11.29 22.48 25.87
N ARG A 225 -11.72 21.28 25.46
CA ARG A 225 -13.09 21.04 24.99
C ARG A 225 -14.05 20.95 26.18
N VAL A 226 -13.67 20.22 27.23
CA VAL A 226 -14.43 20.06 28.47
C VAL A 226 -14.56 21.38 29.21
N GLY A 227 -13.45 22.13 29.31
CA GLY A 227 -13.40 23.44 29.94
C GLY A 227 -13.78 24.59 29.00
N TRP A 228 -14.39 24.32 27.84
CA TRP A 228 -14.68 25.36 26.87
C TRP A 228 -15.64 26.41 27.46
N GLY A 229 -15.22 27.68 27.45
CA GLY A 229 -15.96 28.78 28.08
C GLY A 229 -15.46 29.12 29.48
N SER A 230 -14.57 28.29 30.07
CA SER A 230 -14.02 28.57 31.40
C SER A 230 -13.13 29.80 31.43
N PHE A 231 -12.43 30.11 30.34
CA PHE A 231 -11.55 31.26 30.26
C PHE A 231 -12.32 32.50 29.76
N HIS A 232 -12.22 33.59 30.53
CA HIS A 232 -12.76 34.89 30.16
C HIS A 232 -11.63 35.91 29.97
N PRO A 233 -11.46 36.48 28.75
CA PRO A 233 -10.46 37.51 28.51
C PRO A 233 -10.81 38.81 29.25
N THR A 234 -9.80 39.48 29.83
CA THR A 234 -9.99 40.75 30.56
C THR A 234 -10.16 41.94 29.60
N GLU A 235 -9.55 41.86 28.41
CA GLU A 235 -9.56 42.92 27.40
C GLU A 235 -9.95 42.34 26.02
N THR A 236 -10.42 43.20 25.12
CA THR A 236 -10.63 42.84 23.72
C THR A 236 -9.30 42.47 23.08
N VAL A 237 -9.25 41.26 22.51
CA VAL A 237 -8.03 40.72 21.90
C VAL A 237 -7.68 41.49 20.62
N ALA A 238 -6.75 42.42 20.72
CA ALA A 238 -6.25 43.21 19.59
C ALA A 238 -4.99 42.57 18.97
N GLY A 239 -4.93 42.54 17.63
CA GLY A 239 -3.74 42.18 16.87
C GLY A 239 -3.80 40.80 16.18
N ASP A 240 -3.13 40.71 15.03
CA ASP A 240 -2.99 39.47 14.28
C ASP A 240 -1.66 38.79 14.63
N ILE A 241 -1.73 37.50 14.99
CA ILE A 241 -0.54 36.69 15.27
C ILE A 241 -0.02 36.14 13.94
N HIS A 242 1.28 36.31 13.70
CA HIS A 242 1.95 35.74 12.54
C HIS A 242 1.85 34.20 12.53
N ALA A 243 1.62 33.61 11.36
CA ALA A 243 1.40 32.16 11.20
C ALA A 243 2.54 31.29 11.75
N GLN A 244 3.77 31.79 11.85
CA GLN A 244 4.90 31.02 12.39
C GLN A 244 5.12 31.20 13.90
N MET A 245 4.44 32.14 14.55
CA MET A 245 4.59 32.34 15.99
C MET A 245 3.87 31.24 16.81
N PRO A 246 4.39 30.89 18.00
CA PRO A 246 3.66 30.04 18.93
C PRO A 246 2.37 30.74 19.42
N PRO A 247 1.38 29.99 19.91
CA PRO A 247 0.18 30.58 20.49
C PRO A 247 0.53 31.49 21.68
N LEU A 248 -0.09 32.67 21.75
CA LEU A 248 0.13 33.63 22.83
C LEU A 248 -0.89 33.40 23.94
N GLN A 249 -0.44 33.49 25.20
CA GLN A 249 -1.33 33.46 26.35
C GLN A 249 -1.95 34.86 26.53
N ILE A 250 -3.28 34.94 26.54
CA ILE A 250 -4.01 36.19 26.76
C ILE A 250 -4.30 36.36 28.25
N ALA A 251 -4.25 37.61 28.72
CA ALA A 251 -4.65 37.97 30.08
C ALA A 251 -6.17 37.79 30.26
N GLY A 252 -6.54 37.12 31.34
CA GLY A 252 -7.92 36.75 31.62
C GLY A 252 -8.03 36.10 32.99
N PHE A 253 -9.23 35.65 33.31
CA PHE A 253 -9.51 34.88 34.52
C PHE A 253 -10.29 33.62 34.17
N ASP A 254 -10.07 32.57 34.97
CA ASP A 254 -10.77 31.30 34.81
C ASP A 254 -11.98 31.24 35.74
N ARG A 255 -13.13 30.93 35.16
CA ARG A 255 -14.33 30.51 35.87
C ARG A 255 -14.60 29.06 35.47
N PRO A 256 -14.23 28.06 36.28
CA PRO A 256 -14.28 26.67 35.87
C PRO A 256 -15.71 26.25 35.55
N GLU A 257 -15.96 25.97 34.27
CA GLU A 257 -17.14 25.33 33.75
C GLU A 257 -16.74 23.97 33.20
N VAL A 258 -17.26 22.90 33.79
CA VAL A 258 -16.98 21.53 33.32
C VAL A 258 -18.20 21.05 32.56
N ARG A 259 -18.00 20.74 31.28
CA ARG A 259 -19.05 20.20 30.40
C ARG A 259 -18.66 18.81 29.90
N PRO A 260 -19.62 17.94 29.57
CA PRO A 260 -19.32 16.68 28.89
C PRO A 260 -18.52 16.94 27.60
N ASP A 261 -17.52 16.10 27.31
CA ASP A 261 -16.71 16.32 26.10
C ASP A 261 -17.55 16.03 24.85
N PRO A 262 -17.82 17.04 24.00
CA PRO A 262 -18.62 16.86 22.78
C PRO A 262 -17.97 15.93 21.75
N ALA A 263 -16.70 15.54 21.93
CA ALA A 263 -16.05 14.53 21.09
C ALA A 263 -16.43 13.08 21.45
N TYR A 264 -16.99 12.86 22.64
CA TYR A 264 -17.31 11.54 23.16
C TYR A 264 -18.78 11.31 23.42
N THR A 265 -19.57 12.35 23.74
CA THR A 265 -21.00 12.21 24.00
C THR A 265 -21.77 13.36 23.35
N HIS A 266 -23.00 13.10 22.93
CA HIS A 266 -23.91 14.08 22.37
C HIS A 266 -25.10 14.27 23.33
N PRO A 267 -25.16 15.37 24.10
CA PRO A 267 -26.21 15.60 25.10
C PRO A 267 -27.62 15.55 24.53
N GLY A 268 -27.84 16.09 23.32
CA GLY A 268 -29.15 16.06 22.67
C GLY A 268 -29.66 14.64 22.37
N VAL A 269 -28.79 13.64 22.28
CA VAL A 269 -29.22 12.23 22.15
C VAL A 269 -29.79 11.75 23.48
N VAL A 270 -29.11 12.06 24.59
CA VAL A 270 -29.55 11.70 25.94
C VAL A 270 -30.89 12.38 26.25
N GLU A 271 -31.01 13.67 25.97
CA GLU A 271 -32.25 14.44 26.15
C GLU A 271 -33.42 13.87 25.33
N ALA A 272 -33.19 13.53 24.06
CA ALA A 272 -34.21 12.93 23.21
C ALA A 272 -34.67 11.56 23.72
N LEU A 273 -33.74 10.73 24.22
CA LEU A 273 -34.06 9.42 24.79
C LEU A 273 -34.81 9.53 26.13
N LEU A 274 -34.46 10.51 26.98
CA LEU A 274 -35.20 10.79 28.22
C LEU A 274 -36.63 11.27 27.97
N ALA A 275 -36.87 11.90 26.82
CA ALA A 275 -38.19 12.39 26.44
C ALA A 275 -39.14 11.29 25.93
N LEU A 276 -38.68 10.05 25.77
CA LEU A 276 -39.51 8.94 25.31
C LEU A 276 -40.47 8.46 26.42
N GLU A 277 -41.77 8.49 26.12
CA GLU A 277 -42.80 7.87 26.95
C GLU A 277 -42.80 6.35 26.70
N ALA A 278 -42.28 5.57 27.66
CA ALA A 278 -42.14 4.11 27.59
C ALA A 278 -41.27 3.61 26.41
N PRO A 279 -39.93 3.69 26.52
CA PRO A 279 -39.04 3.30 25.44
C PRO A 279 -39.08 1.79 25.20
N ASP A 280 -38.95 1.43 23.93
CA ASP A 280 -38.78 0.09 23.41
C ASP A 280 -37.61 0.09 22.41
N ALA A 281 -37.23 -1.10 21.92
CA ALA A 281 -36.07 -1.21 21.04
C ALA A 281 -36.24 -0.40 19.73
N ASP A 282 -37.46 -0.32 19.20
CA ASP A 282 -37.75 0.35 17.93
C ASP A 282 -37.70 1.87 18.08
N ASN A 283 -38.33 2.43 19.11
CA ASN A 283 -38.36 3.88 19.31
C ASN A 283 -36.99 4.45 19.74
N VAL A 284 -36.19 3.68 20.49
CA VAL A 284 -34.79 4.02 20.79
C VAL A 284 -33.98 4.02 19.49
N TRP A 285 -34.14 2.99 18.65
CA TRP A 285 -33.42 2.92 17.37
C TRP A 285 -33.79 4.08 16.43
N HIS A 286 -35.08 4.37 16.29
CA HIS A 286 -35.56 5.48 15.48
C HIS A 286 -35.03 6.83 15.97
N THR A 287 -34.97 7.04 17.29
CA THR A 287 -34.38 8.26 17.88
C THR A 287 -32.91 8.42 17.48
N LEU A 288 -32.13 7.33 17.45
CA LEU A 288 -30.72 7.40 17.03
C LEU A 288 -30.54 7.77 15.55
N LEU A 289 -31.50 7.43 14.69
CA LEU A 289 -31.44 7.75 13.27
C LEU A 289 -31.59 9.26 13.00
N ASP A 290 -32.09 10.04 13.95
CA ASP A 290 -32.18 11.50 13.83
C ASP A 290 -30.82 12.21 14.03
N PHE A 291 -29.81 11.50 14.53
CA PHE A 291 -28.50 12.06 14.85
C PHE A 291 -27.41 11.56 13.91
N ALA A 292 -26.81 12.47 13.15
CA ALA A 292 -25.68 12.19 12.28
C ALA A 292 -24.33 12.25 13.02
N GLU A 293 -24.16 11.40 14.04
CA GLU A 293 -22.96 11.36 14.91
C GLU A 293 -22.11 10.09 14.72
N PRO A 294 -20.81 10.12 15.09
CA PRO A 294 -19.94 8.95 15.05
C PRO A 294 -20.50 7.82 15.92
N LEU A 295 -20.28 6.55 15.52
CA LEU A 295 -20.82 5.40 16.25
C LEU A 295 -20.32 5.34 17.69
N SER A 296 -19.06 5.74 17.91
CA SER A 296 -18.48 5.83 19.25
C SER A 296 -19.19 6.84 20.15
N VAL A 297 -19.67 7.95 19.57
CA VAL A 297 -20.43 9.00 20.29
C VAL A 297 -21.83 8.49 20.60
N LEU A 298 -22.52 7.90 19.63
CA LEU A 298 -23.86 7.31 19.83
C LEU A 298 -23.86 6.23 20.92
N ARG A 299 -22.90 5.28 20.87
CA ARG A 299 -22.78 4.23 21.89
C ARG A 299 -22.49 4.81 23.28
N ARG A 300 -21.73 5.90 23.36
CA ARG A 300 -21.45 6.54 24.65
C ARG A 300 -22.67 7.30 25.16
N SER A 301 -23.36 8.06 24.32
CA SER A 301 -24.62 8.73 24.66
C SER A 301 -25.67 7.75 25.18
N LEU A 302 -25.81 6.57 24.55
CA LEU A 302 -26.71 5.52 25.03
C LEU A 302 -26.36 5.07 26.45
N ARG A 303 -25.07 4.82 26.74
CA ARG A 303 -24.63 4.44 28.09
C ARG A 303 -24.82 5.55 29.12
N ASP A 304 -24.60 6.80 28.70
CA ASP A 304 -24.83 7.96 29.54
C ASP A 304 -26.34 8.12 29.84
N TRP A 305 -27.23 7.80 28.88
CA TRP A 305 -28.67 7.72 29.08
C TRP A 305 -29.05 6.62 30.08
N ALA A 306 -28.58 5.38 29.91
CA ALA A 306 -28.88 4.29 30.86
C ALA A 306 -28.39 4.56 32.29
N SER A 307 -27.34 5.38 32.44
CA SER A 307 -26.79 5.77 33.74
C SER A 307 -27.44 7.04 34.30
N HIS A 308 -28.38 7.67 33.58
CA HIS A 308 -28.99 8.92 33.98
C HIS A 308 -30.01 8.70 35.11
N PRO A 309 -30.08 9.59 36.13
CA PRO A 309 -31.00 9.43 37.26
C PRO A 309 -32.47 9.34 36.88
N GLU A 310 -32.84 9.93 35.75
CA GLU A 310 -34.22 9.98 35.24
C GLU A 310 -34.54 8.88 34.21
N ALA A 311 -33.58 7.98 33.93
CA ALA A 311 -33.80 6.90 32.98
C ALA A 311 -34.78 5.85 33.50
N GLN A 312 -35.59 5.27 32.62
CA GLN A 312 -36.46 4.15 33.01
C GLN A 312 -35.64 2.90 33.35
N PRO A 313 -36.15 1.99 34.21
CA PRO A 313 -35.44 0.78 34.62
C PRO A 313 -35.03 -0.15 33.46
N SER A 314 -35.78 -0.13 32.35
CA SER A 314 -35.50 -0.92 31.14
C SER A 314 -34.39 -0.35 30.25
N ALA A 315 -33.89 0.87 30.53
CA ALA A 315 -32.90 1.54 29.68
C ALA A 315 -31.60 0.74 29.54
N GLY A 316 -31.19 -0.01 30.57
CA GLY A 316 -30.00 -0.87 30.52
C GLY A 316 -30.09 -1.90 29.40
N ASP A 317 -31.15 -2.69 29.40
CA ASP A 317 -31.39 -3.76 28.41
C ASP A 317 -31.52 -3.18 26.99
N LEU A 318 -32.27 -2.07 26.85
CA LEU A 318 -32.47 -1.39 25.56
C LEU A 318 -31.17 -0.84 24.96
N VAL A 319 -30.22 -0.41 25.80
CA VAL A 319 -28.90 0.04 25.35
C VAL A 319 -28.06 -1.10 24.82
N GLU A 320 -28.13 -2.29 25.41
CA GLU A 320 -27.44 -3.47 24.89
C GLU A 320 -27.95 -3.83 23.50
N ASP A 321 -29.27 -3.89 23.33
CA ASP A 321 -29.93 -4.16 22.04
C ASP A 321 -29.54 -3.13 20.98
N ALA A 322 -29.64 -1.84 21.31
CA ALA A 322 -29.27 -0.77 20.38
C ALA A 322 -27.78 -0.81 20.02
N CYS A 323 -26.89 -1.10 20.99
CA CYS A 323 -25.45 -1.17 20.73
C CYS A 323 -25.07 -2.30 19.76
N LEU A 324 -25.79 -3.42 19.77
CA LEU A 324 -25.63 -4.50 18.80
C LEU A 324 -25.99 -4.02 17.39
N LEU A 325 -27.10 -3.29 17.24
CA LEU A 325 -27.54 -2.76 15.94
C LEU A 325 -26.62 -1.67 15.36
N ILE A 326 -25.81 -0.99 16.19
CA ILE A 326 -24.81 0.01 15.76
C ILE A 326 -23.59 -0.66 15.08
N ASP A 327 -23.52 -1.99 14.96
CA ASP A 327 -22.47 -2.65 14.16
C ASP A 327 -22.63 -2.33 12.66
N PRO A 328 -21.61 -1.73 12.01
CA PRO A 328 -21.62 -1.49 10.57
C PRO A 328 -21.97 -2.72 9.73
N GLU A 329 -21.58 -3.92 10.15
CA GLU A 329 -21.81 -5.15 9.38
C GLU A 329 -23.25 -5.66 9.46
N LEU A 330 -23.99 -5.27 10.51
CA LEU A 330 -25.37 -5.68 10.70
C LEU A 330 -26.36 -4.73 10.02
N TRP A 331 -26.11 -3.42 10.08
CA TRP A 331 -27.07 -2.42 9.59
C TRP A 331 -26.79 -1.88 8.19
N CYS A 332 -25.54 -1.91 7.71
CA CYS A 332 -25.20 -1.27 6.45
C CYS A 332 -25.42 -2.19 5.23
N GLU A 333 -25.80 -1.56 4.12
CA GLU A 333 -26.04 -2.21 2.83
C GLU A 333 -24.91 -1.90 1.81
N ASP A 334 -24.21 -0.77 1.97
CA ASP A 334 -23.08 -0.35 1.11
C ASP A 334 -21.79 -0.20 1.93
N PHE A 335 -20.69 -0.76 1.44
CA PHE A 335 -19.40 -0.86 2.13
C PHE A 335 -18.31 -0.11 1.36
N ARG A 336 -17.85 1.04 1.90
CA ARG A 336 -16.84 1.87 1.23
C ARG A 336 -15.44 1.25 1.30
N LYS A 337 -14.70 1.39 0.21
CA LYS A 337 -13.32 0.88 0.13
C LYS A 337 -12.35 1.72 0.96
N GLY A 338 -11.32 1.08 1.51
CA GLY A 338 -10.22 1.72 2.23
C GLY A 338 -9.43 2.71 1.37
N LYS A 339 -8.64 3.59 1.99
CA LYS A 339 -7.55 4.25 1.28
C LYS A 339 -6.62 3.14 0.77
N ARG A 340 -6.34 3.11 -0.53
CA ARG A 340 -5.31 2.24 -1.09
C ARG A 340 -4.04 2.41 -0.27
N SER A 341 -3.56 1.32 0.33
CA SER A 341 -2.14 1.24 0.63
C SER A 341 -1.40 1.51 -0.68
N PRO A 342 -0.33 2.32 -0.69
CA PRO A 342 0.47 2.47 -1.89
C PRO A 342 0.88 1.06 -2.32
N GLN A 343 0.35 0.59 -3.45
CA GLN A 343 0.75 -0.70 -4.01
C GLN A 343 2.27 -0.64 -4.13
N SER A 344 2.95 -1.59 -3.50
CA SER A 344 4.38 -1.75 -3.71
C SER A 344 4.60 -1.97 -5.20
N PHE A 345 5.26 -1.03 -5.87
CA PHE A 345 5.62 -1.12 -7.29
C PHE A 345 6.80 -2.08 -7.52
N ALA A 346 7.04 -3.02 -6.60
CA ALA A 346 8.11 -4.01 -6.74
C ALA A 346 7.89 -4.79 -8.04
N PRO A 347 8.76 -4.65 -9.04
CA PRO A 347 8.55 -5.27 -10.35
C PRO A 347 8.60 -6.80 -10.25
N CYS A 348 9.46 -7.32 -9.37
CA CYS A 348 9.62 -8.75 -9.13
C CYS A 348 9.16 -9.08 -7.72
N THR A 349 7.94 -9.58 -7.59
CA THR A 349 7.46 -10.29 -6.40
C THR A 349 7.97 -11.73 -6.40
N ASP A 350 7.71 -12.50 -5.34
CA ASP A 350 8.01 -13.92 -5.40
C ASP A 350 7.04 -14.62 -6.36
N LEU A 351 7.55 -15.59 -7.13
CA LEU A 351 6.70 -16.44 -7.96
C LEU A 351 6.00 -17.43 -7.03
N HIS A 352 4.69 -17.60 -7.21
CA HIS A 352 3.90 -18.55 -6.44
C HIS A 352 3.42 -19.69 -7.33
N ARG A 353 3.40 -20.90 -6.75
CA ARG A 353 2.86 -22.08 -7.42
C ARG A 353 1.37 -21.84 -7.73
N PRO A 354 0.87 -22.18 -8.93
CA PRO A 354 -0.55 -22.04 -9.22
C PRO A 354 -1.36 -23.06 -8.40
N PRO A 355 -2.46 -22.66 -7.75
CA PRO A 355 -3.30 -23.56 -6.97
C PRO A 355 -3.96 -24.60 -7.88
N GLU A 356 -3.99 -25.85 -7.42
CA GLU A 356 -4.71 -26.96 -8.09
C GLU A 356 -4.33 -27.22 -9.56
N CYS A 357 -3.14 -26.79 -9.99
CA CYS A 357 -2.67 -26.99 -11.36
C CYS A 357 -2.46 -28.49 -11.69
N ARG A 358 -3.22 -28.99 -12.67
CA ARG A 358 -3.10 -30.37 -13.19
C ARG A 358 -3.18 -30.38 -14.72
N LEU A 359 -2.12 -30.87 -15.35
CA LEU A 359 -2.04 -31.00 -16.80
C LEU A 359 -2.88 -32.19 -17.29
N ASN A 360 -3.48 -32.04 -18.46
CA ASN A 360 -4.14 -33.13 -19.19
C ASN A 360 -3.17 -33.69 -20.22
N PHE A 361 -3.15 -35.03 -20.34
CA PHE A 361 -2.20 -35.74 -21.18
C PHE A 361 -2.88 -36.67 -22.18
N VAL A 362 -2.42 -36.64 -23.42
CA VAL A 362 -2.61 -37.73 -24.39
C VAL A 362 -1.44 -38.71 -24.22
N LEU A 363 -1.75 -39.98 -23.94
CA LEU A 363 -0.74 -41.01 -23.62
C LEU A 363 -0.41 -41.94 -24.78
N THR A 364 -1.16 -41.88 -25.88
CA THR A 364 -1.00 -42.74 -27.05
C THR A 364 -0.65 -41.94 -28.31
N GLY A 365 0.07 -42.55 -29.24
CA GLY A 365 0.48 -41.92 -30.50
C GLY A 365 1.95 -41.55 -30.58
N VAL A 366 2.31 -40.75 -31.59
CA VAL A 366 3.70 -40.30 -31.81
C VAL A 366 4.05 -39.18 -30.84
N SER A 367 5.15 -39.34 -30.10
CA SER A 367 5.60 -38.32 -29.15
C SER A 367 6.15 -37.10 -29.88
N ALA A 368 5.65 -35.92 -29.55
CA ALA A 368 6.25 -34.65 -29.94
C ALA A 368 7.47 -34.36 -29.05
N VAL A 369 8.61 -34.06 -29.67
CA VAL A 369 9.87 -33.81 -28.96
C VAL A 369 10.23 -32.34 -29.08
N PHE A 370 10.49 -31.71 -27.94
CA PHE A 370 10.94 -30.33 -27.80
C PHE A 370 12.34 -30.35 -27.21
N LYS A 371 13.18 -29.39 -27.59
CA LYS A 371 14.57 -29.32 -27.13
C LYS A 371 14.89 -27.94 -26.60
N VAL A 372 15.52 -27.89 -25.42
CA VAL A 372 16.07 -26.67 -24.83
C VAL A 372 17.57 -26.86 -24.65
N ASP A 373 18.35 -26.01 -25.31
CA ASP A 373 19.81 -26.03 -25.22
C ASP A 373 20.31 -25.54 -23.85
N ASP A 374 21.58 -25.80 -23.55
CA ASP A 374 22.20 -25.39 -22.29
C ASP A 374 22.25 -23.86 -22.13
N PRO A 375 21.98 -23.34 -20.92
CA PRO A 375 22.04 -21.90 -20.67
C PRO A 375 23.48 -21.39 -20.80
N PRO A 376 23.70 -20.21 -21.42
CA PRO A 376 25.02 -19.62 -21.56
C PRO A 376 25.60 -19.14 -20.22
N LEU A 377 24.76 -19.04 -19.18
CA LEU A 377 25.14 -18.62 -17.84
C LEU A 377 24.32 -19.41 -16.79
N PRO A 378 24.71 -20.67 -16.49
CA PRO A 378 23.93 -21.57 -15.64
C PRO A 378 23.67 -21.06 -14.22
N GLU A 379 24.52 -20.17 -13.72
CA GLU A 379 24.42 -19.57 -12.38
C GLU A 379 23.40 -18.41 -12.30
N LEU A 380 22.96 -17.85 -13.43
CA LEU A 380 21.97 -16.77 -13.45
C LEU A 380 20.56 -17.36 -13.36
N VAL A 381 20.23 -17.90 -12.20
CA VAL A 381 18.92 -18.49 -11.90
C VAL A 381 18.05 -17.54 -11.09
N TYR A 382 16.74 -17.78 -11.07
CA TYR A 382 15.78 -17.04 -10.23
C TYR A 382 16.25 -17.00 -8.76
N PRO A 383 16.21 -15.84 -8.06
CA PRO A 383 15.61 -14.55 -8.42
C PRO A 383 16.53 -13.60 -9.22
N PHE A 384 17.57 -14.13 -9.87
CA PHE A 384 18.48 -13.45 -10.80
C PHE A 384 19.34 -12.33 -10.18
N ARG A 385 19.65 -12.42 -8.88
CA ARG A 385 20.41 -11.40 -8.12
C ARG A 385 21.92 -11.63 -8.13
N HIS A 386 22.51 -11.86 -9.30
CA HIS A 386 23.94 -12.16 -9.43
C HIS A 386 24.70 -10.99 -10.09
N SER A 387 25.87 -10.66 -9.54
CA SER A 387 26.79 -9.72 -10.19
C SER A 387 27.50 -10.43 -11.33
N VAL A 388 27.10 -10.12 -12.56
CA VAL A 388 27.59 -10.80 -13.77
C VAL A 388 27.98 -9.79 -14.86
N PRO A 389 28.80 -10.19 -15.85
CA PRO A 389 29.06 -9.36 -17.02
C PRO A 389 27.75 -9.05 -17.78
N LEU A 390 27.54 -7.79 -18.15
CA LEU A 390 26.30 -7.35 -18.81
C LEU A 390 26.04 -8.10 -20.14
N ALA A 391 27.09 -8.37 -20.91
CA ALA A 391 26.98 -9.14 -22.15
C ALA A 391 26.56 -10.60 -21.90
N ALA A 392 27.03 -11.21 -20.81
CA ALA A 392 26.63 -12.58 -20.44
C ALA A 392 25.18 -12.61 -19.98
N ALA A 393 24.75 -11.64 -19.16
CA ALA A 393 23.35 -11.49 -18.75
C ALA A 393 22.41 -11.30 -19.94
N ARG A 394 22.83 -10.54 -20.96
CA ARG A 394 22.01 -10.32 -22.17
C ARG A 394 21.81 -11.61 -22.96
N ARG A 395 22.88 -12.35 -23.23
CA ARG A 395 22.78 -13.66 -23.90
C ARG A 395 21.93 -14.65 -23.11
N HIS A 396 22.01 -14.60 -21.78
CA HIS A 396 21.18 -15.44 -20.93
C HIS A 396 19.70 -15.06 -21.00
N LEU A 397 19.36 -13.77 -21.03
CA LEU A 397 17.98 -13.33 -21.25
C LEU A 397 17.44 -13.83 -22.58
N ASP A 398 18.19 -13.64 -23.68
CA ASP A 398 17.77 -14.07 -25.01
C ASP A 398 17.52 -15.60 -25.05
N TRP A 399 18.41 -16.37 -24.38
CA TRP A 399 18.22 -17.82 -24.20
C TRP A 399 16.99 -18.16 -23.35
N LEU A 400 16.77 -17.45 -22.23
CA LEU A 400 15.68 -17.73 -21.31
C LEU A 400 14.31 -17.46 -21.94
N GLU A 401 14.18 -16.37 -22.70
CA GLU A 401 12.96 -16.06 -23.46
C GLU A 401 12.64 -17.21 -24.43
N GLN A 402 13.61 -17.65 -25.23
CA GLN A 402 13.44 -18.77 -26.17
C GLN A 402 13.13 -20.09 -25.46
N ALA A 403 13.77 -20.36 -24.31
CA ALA A 403 13.52 -21.55 -23.51
C ALA A 403 12.10 -21.53 -22.92
N CYS A 404 11.63 -20.40 -22.40
CA CYS A 404 10.26 -20.21 -21.91
C CYS A 404 9.21 -20.40 -23.02
N ASP A 405 9.46 -19.88 -24.22
CA ASP A 405 8.56 -20.06 -25.37
C ASP A 405 8.47 -21.54 -25.79
N THR A 406 9.63 -22.21 -25.86
CA THR A 406 9.71 -23.64 -26.20
C THR A 406 9.00 -24.50 -25.16
N PHE A 407 9.20 -24.20 -23.87
CA PHE A 407 8.51 -24.90 -22.77
C PHE A 407 7.00 -24.63 -22.83
N SER A 408 6.57 -23.41 -23.12
CA SER A 408 5.15 -23.07 -23.25
C SER A 408 4.49 -23.85 -24.39
N ALA A 409 5.15 -23.97 -25.55
CA ALA A 409 4.68 -24.79 -26.67
C ALA A 409 4.61 -26.29 -26.30
N PHE A 410 5.60 -26.78 -25.55
CA PHE A 410 5.61 -28.13 -24.98
C PHE A 410 4.40 -28.37 -24.06
N LEU A 411 4.09 -27.44 -23.16
CA LEU A 411 2.93 -27.51 -22.25
C LEU A 411 1.60 -27.50 -23.01
N ALA A 412 1.46 -26.64 -24.02
CA ALA A 412 0.26 -26.59 -24.84
C ALA A 412 0.01 -27.92 -25.59
N SER A 413 1.09 -28.59 -25.98
CA SER A 413 1.04 -29.84 -26.75
C SER A 413 0.65 -31.07 -25.91
N THR A 414 0.70 -31.00 -24.57
CA THR A 414 0.35 -32.15 -23.71
C THR A 414 -1.08 -32.66 -23.96
N ARG A 415 -1.98 -31.78 -24.39
CA ARG A 415 -3.38 -32.08 -24.70
C ARG A 415 -3.61 -32.68 -26.09
N LEU A 416 -2.59 -32.68 -26.94
CA LEU A 416 -2.70 -33.05 -28.36
C LEU A 416 -1.98 -34.37 -28.66
N SER A 417 -0.83 -34.60 -28.04
CA SER A 417 -0.03 -35.81 -28.22
C SER A 417 0.81 -36.12 -26.98
N PRO A 418 1.42 -37.32 -26.89
CA PRO A 418 2.49 -37.54 -25.94
C PRO A 418 3.62 -36.54 -26.19
N VAL A 419 4.23 -36.01 -25.13
CA VAL A 419 5.28 -34.99 -25.24
C VAL A 419 6.54 -35.38 -24.48
N PHE A 420 7.68 -34.94 -24.98
CA PHE A 420 8.97 -35.04 -24.32
C PHE A 420 9.79 -33.75 -24.55
N LEU A 421 10.31 -33.18 -23.47
CA LEU A 421 11.18 -32.01 -23.46
C LEU A 421 12.60 -32.47 -23.08
N GLU A 422 13.47 -32.51 -24.07
CA GLU A 422 14.90 -32.80 -23.93
C GLU A 422 15.62 -31.54 -23.44
N ALA A 423 16.20 -31.63 -22.25
CA ALA A 423 16.98 -30.54 -21.67
C ALA A 423 17.93 -31.07 -20.58
N SER A 424 19.06 -30.39 -20.38
CA SER A 424 20.00 -30.76 -19.33
C SER A 424 19.51 -30.35 -17.94
N SER A 425 20.17 -30.85 -16.90
CA SER A 425 19.93 -30.40 -15.52
C SER A 425 20.20 -28.89 -15.33
N LYS A 426 21.11 -28.29 -16.11
CA LYS A 426 21.43 -26.86 -16.02
C LYS A 426 20.30 -26.03 -16.61
N ALA A 427 19.76 -26.44 -17.75
CA ALA A 427 18.60 -25.80 -18.37
C ALA A 427 17.39 -25.83 -17.44
N PHE A 428 17.09 -26.98 -16.82
CA PHE A 428 16.01 -27.06 -15.83
C PHE A 428 16.27 -26.18 -14.61
N SER A 429 17.51 -26.12 -14.09
CA SER A 429 17.85 -25.25 -12.96
C SER A 429 17.61 -23.76 -13.26
N ALA A 430 17.81 -23.33 -14.51
CA ALA A 430 17.57 -21.94 -14.93
C ALA A 430 16.08 -21.63 -15.15
N LEU A 431 15.25 -22.66 -15.31
CA LEU A 431 13.79 -22.57 -15.47
C LEU A 431 13.02 -22.77 -14.15
N GLU A 432 13.73 -23.01 -13.04
CA GLU A 432 13.13 -23.05 -11.71
C GLU A 432 12.55 -21.66 -11.32
N PRO A 433 11.44 -21.63 -10.56
CA PRO A 433 10.73 -22.76 -9.94
C PRO A 433 9.73 -23.47 -10.87
N VAL A 434 9.54 -22.98 -12.10
CA VAL A 434 8.43 -23.41 -12.96
C VAL A 434 8.58 -24.84 -13.45
N SER A 435 9.81 -25.29 -13.73
CA SER A 435 10.11 -26.69 -14.07
C SER A 435 9.68 -27.67 -12.98
N SER A 436 9.94 -27.36 -11.70
CA SER A 436 9.48 -28.21 -10.59
C SER A 436 7.97 -28.20 -10.42
N TRP A 437 7.31 -27.06 -10.64
CA TRP A 437 5.85 -27.00 -10.59
C TRP A 437 5.19 -27.76 -11.75
N ALA A 438 5.82 -27.79 -12.92
CA ALA A 438 5.34 -28.58 -14.05
C ALA A 438 5.37 -30.09 -13.76
N VAL A 439 6.41 -30.57 -13.05
CA VAL A 439 6.44 -31.94 -12.49
C VAL A 439 5.29 -32.15 -11.50
N GLY A 440 5.11 -31.20 -10.58
CA GLY A 440 3.99 -31.23 -9.62
C GLY A 440 2.60 -31.16 -10.26
N ALA A 441 2.49 -30.77 -11.53
CA ALA A 441 1.26 -30.74 -12.32
C ALA A 441 1.02 -32.03 -13.13
N GLY A 442 1.92 -33.01 -13.06
CA GLY A 442 1.74 -34.36 -13.63
C GLY A 442 2.79 -34.79 -14.66
N LEU A 443 3.78 -33.96 -14.99
CA LEU A 443 4.90 -34.37 -15.85
C LEU A 443 5.87 -35.31 -15.11
N ALA A 444 6.42 -36.29 -15.84
CA ALA A 444 7.38 -37.24 -15.30
C ALA A 444 8.82 -36.87 -15.69
N ARG A 445 9.73 -36.90 -14.70
CA ARG A 445 11.19 -36.84 -14.98
C ARG A 445 11.65 -38.17 -15.55
N ARG A 446 12.38 -38.11 -16.66
CA ARG A 446 12.96 -39.28 -17.35
C ARG A 446 14.43 -38.98 -17.69
N PRO A 447 15.26 -39.99 -18.00
CA PRO A 447 16.61 -39.76 -18.48
C PRO A 447 16.61 -38.80 -19.69
N GLY A 448 17.35 -37.71 -19.59
CA GLY A 448 17.45 -36.70 -20.65
C GLY A 448 16.34 -35.64 -20.71
N GLY A 449 15.32 -35.67 -19.83
CA GLY A 449 14.24 -34.68 -19.94
C GLY A 449 13.01 -34.82 -19.03
N LEU A 450 11.95 -34.12 -19.43
CA LEU A 450 10.61 -34.15 -18.84
C LEU A 450 9.61 -34.64 -19.89
N GLY A 451 8.63 -35.46 -19.56
CA GLY A 451 7.61 -35.88 -20.53
C GLY A 451 6.27 -36.25 -19.91
N SER A 452 5.33 -36.64 -20.76
CA SER A 452 4.03 -37.19 -20.33
C SER A 452 4.21 -38.34 -19.32
N PRO A 453 3.27 -38.60 -18.41
CA PRO A 453 3.27 -39.83 -17.63
C PRO A 453 3.15 -41.06 -18.56
N ILE A 454 3.55 -42.24 -18.09
CA ILE A 454 3.39 -43.51 -18.84
C ILE A 454 2.00 -44.05 -18.59
#